data_AF-A0A2X2SNM5-F1
#
_entry.id   AF-A0A2X2SNM5-F1
#
_cell.length_a   1.000
_cell.length_b   1.000
_cell.length_c   1.000
_cell.angle_alpha   90.00
_cell.angle_beta   90.00
_cell.angle_gamma   90.00
#
_symmetry.space_group_name_H-M   'P 1'
#
loop_
_entity.id
_entity.type
_entity.pdbx_description
1 polymer ?
#
loop_
_entity_poly.entity_id
_entity_poly.type
_entity_poly.pdbx_seq_one_letter_code
_entity_poly.pdbx_strand_id
1 'polypeptide(L)'
;MLKFNFGKVFFNMLKKLSYRPDIDGLRALAVISVILFHINPNYMPSGFLGVDIFFVISGFLITSIIYREMAEGTFSFANFYNRRIKRILPVFFVVLIVGLLVVWWLFLISDYHSVGNSALSAVLFLSNIYFSRIEGGYFDIGKEELPFAHIWSLSIEEQFYFIFPLILLFIFKNNLLKKYKIGTLFVGGDFVTPFICKSSKNRSFFR
;
A
#
# COMPACT_ATOMS: atom_id res chain seq x y z
N MET A 1 23.87 6.89 34.27
CA MET A 1 23.27 5.88 33.36
C MET A 1 21.85 6.32 33.01
N LEU A 2 21.68 7.06 31.90
CA LEU A 2 20.40 7.61 31.45
C LEU A 2 19.49 6.46 30.98
N LYS A 3 18.38 6.21 31.69
CA LYS A 3 17.30 5.34 31.19
C LYS A 3 16.61 6.04 30.02
N PHE A 4 17.08 5.79 28.80
CA PHE A 4 16.43 6.24 27.58
C PHE A 4 15.05 5.56 27.51
N ASN A 5 14.00 6.29 27.90
CA ASN A 5 12.65 5.75 27.93
C ASN A 5 12.05 5.82 26.52
N PHE A 6 12.46 4.87 25.67
CA PHE A 6 12.11 4.79 24.25
C PHE A 6 10.60 4.93 24.00
N GLY A 7 9.77 4.36 24.88
CA GLY A 7 8.32 4.49 24.80
C GLY A 7 7.80 5.91 25.00
N LYS A 8 8.43 6.70 25.89
CA LYS A 8 8.04 8.09 26.15
C LYS A 8 8.53 9.03 25.04
N VAL A 9 9.70 8.76 24.48
CA VAL A 9 10.27 9.48 23.32
C VAL A 9 9.42 9.22 22.07
N PHE A 10 9.12 7.95 21.78
CA PHE A 10 8.25 7.56 20.66
C PHE A 10 6.86 8.17 20.80
N PHE A 11 6.24 8.08 21.99
CA PHE A 11 4.94 8.68 22.27
C PHE A 11 4.91 10.20 22.05
N ASN A 12 5.93 10.93 22.54
CA ASN A 12 6.04 12.37 22.31
C ASN A 12 6.28 12.72 20.82
N MET A 13 6.98 11.86 20.09
CA MET A 13 7.19 11.99 18.64
C MET A 13 5.86 11.85 17.88
N LEU A 14 5.02 10.87 18.26
CA LEU A 14 3.69 10.66 17.68
C LEU A 14 2.72 11.80 17.99
N LYS A 15 2.80 12.35 19.21
CA LYS A 15 1.96 13.48 19.65
C LYS A 15 2.18 14.75 18.83
N LYS A 16 3.38 14.93 18.24
CA LYS A 16 3.79 16.11 17.46
C LYS A 16 3.78 15.88 15.95
N LEU A 17 2.94 14.99 15.43
CA LEU A 17 2.78 14.79 13.98
C LEU A 17 1.98 15.95 13.36
N SER A 18 2.65 17.09 13.24
CA SER A 18 2.38 18.13 12.24
C SER A 18 2.49 17.54 10.83
N TYR A 19 1.97 18.22 9.81
CA TYR A 19 2.26 17.88 8.43
C TYR A 19 3.79 17.78 8.22
N ARG A 20 4.23 16.65 7.65
CA ARG A 20 5.63 16.22 7.52
C ARG A 20 5.98 16.11 6.03
N PRO A 21 6.33 17.22 5.35
CA PRO A 21 6.61 17.20 3.92
C PRO A 21 7.83 16.35 3.57
N ASP A 22 8.75 16.15 4.52
CA ASP A 22 9.89 15.24 4.41
C ASP A 22 9.45 13.78 4.15
N ILE A 23 8.42 13.31 4.86
CA ILE A 23 7.89 11.95 4.69
C ILE A 23 7.22 11.80 3.32
N ASP A 24 6.45 12.79 2.90
CA ASP A 24 5.80 12.77 1.59
C ASP A 24 6.84 12.79 0.46
N GLY A 25 7.92 13.56 0.62
CA GLY A 25 9.06 13.56 -0.30
C GLY A 25 9.74 12.19 -0.42
N LEU A 26 9.95 11.50 0.70
CA LEU A 26 10.49 10.14 0.69
C LEU A 26 9.57 9.14 -0.03
N ARG A 27 8.23 9.26 0.16
CA ARG A 27 7.26 8.44 -0.59
C ARG A 27 7.31 8.74 -2.08
N ALA A 28 7.44 10.01 -2.46
CA ALA A 28 7.56 10.41 -3.85
C ALA A 28 8.83 9.84 -4.50
N LEU A 29 9.97 9.90 -3.80
CA LEU A 29 11.22 9.29 -4.27
C LEU A 29 11.09 7.77 -4.43
N ALA A 30 10.40 7.09 -3.51
CA ALA A 30 10.14 5.66 -3.62
C ALA A 30 9.31 5.32 -4.86
N VAL A 31 8.29 6.13 -5.18
CA VAL A 31 7.48 5.96 -6.41
C VAL A 31 8.30 6.26 -7.67
N ILE A 32 9.11 7.33 -7.68
CA ILE A 32 9.98 7.68 -8.81
C ILE A 32 10.95 6.54 -9.13
N SER A 33 11.55 5.95 -8.09
CA SER A 33 12.40 4.76 -8.19
C SER A 33 11.69 3.61 -8.93
N VAL A 34 10.44 3.33 -8.57
CA VAL A 34 9.62 2.29 -9.23
C VAL A 34 9.34 2.64 -10.68
N ILE A 35 8.98 3.90 -10.97
CA ILE A 35 8.70 4.37 -12.33
C ILE A 35 9.95 4.20 -13.21
N LEU A 36 11.12 4.64 -12.73
CA LEU A 36 12.38 4.52 -13.49
C LEU A 36 12.73 3.07 -13.80
N PHE A 37 12.51 2.16 -12.85
CA PHE A 37 12.72 0.73 -13.06
C PHE A 37 11.82 0.15 -14.16
N HIS A 38 10.55 0.56 -14.22
CA HIS A 38 9.63 0.08 -15.26
C HIS A 38 9.87 0.73 -16.63
N ILE A 39 10.43 1.96 -16.68
CA ILE A 39 10.83 2.59 -17.95
C ILE A 39 12.04 1.86 -18.56
N ASN A 40 13.07 1.64 -17.74
CA ASN A 40 14.25 0.89 -18.14
C ASN A 40 14.94 0.36 -16.87
N PRO A 41 15.01 -0.97 -16.68
CA PRO A 41 15.67 -1.55 -15.52
C PRO A 41 17.13 -1.10 -15.34
N ASN A 42 17.83 -0.70 -16.40
CA ASN A 42 19.21 -0.19 -16.31
C ASN A 42 19.31 1.20 -15.67
N TYR A 43 18.26 2.02 -15.68
CA TYR A 43 18.28 3.35 -15.05
C TYR A 43 18.29 3.24 -13.52
N MET A 44 17.61 2.23 -12.98
CA MET A 44 17.56 1.97 -11.54
C MET A 44 17.35 0.47 -11.29
N PRO A 45 18.40 -0.38 -11.35
CA PRO A 45 18.28 -1.84 -11.28
C PRO A 45 17.59 -2.40 -10.03
N SER A 46 17.58 -1.64 -8.93
CA SER A 46 16.89 -2.00 -7.68
C SER A 46 15.67 -1.12 -7.41
N GLY A 47 15.12 -0.47 -8.43
CA GLY A 47 14.07 0.51 -8.25
C GLY A 47 12.73 -0.08 -7.77
N PHE A 48 12.55 -1.39 -7.95
CA PHE A 48 11.41 -2.15 -7.41
C PHE A 48 11.33 -2.11 -5.87
N LEU A 49 12.46 -1.95 -5.16
CA LEU A 49 12.48 -1.79 -3.70
C LEU A 49 11.72 -0.52 -3.24
N GLY A 50 11.48 0.42 -4.15
CA GLY A 50 10.65 1.59 -3.88
C GLY A 50 9.23 1.22 -3.44
N VAL A 51 8.68 0.09 -3.89
CA VAL A 51 7.35 -0.38 -3.42
C VAL A 51 7.39 -0.70 -1.93
N ASP A 52 8.40 -1.46 -1.48
CA ASP A 52 8.55 -1.86 -0.09
C ASP A 52 8.78 -0.63 0.80
N ILE A 53 9.65 0.29 0.37
CA ILE A 53 9.91 1.56 1.07
C ILE A 53 8.62 2.37 1.20
N PHE A 54 7.84 2.50 0.12
CA PHE A 54 6.58 3.21 0.13
C PHE A 54 5.58 2.61 1.12
N PHE A 55 5.45 1.28 1.17
CA PHE A 55 4.56 0.60 2.11
C PHE A 55 5.01 0.73 3.56
N VAL A 56 6.31 0.60 3.85
CA VAL A 56 6.83 0.80 5.21
C VAL A 56 6.55 2.21 5.71
N ILE A 57 6.81 3.23 4.89
CA ILE A 57 6.54 4.62 5.25
C ILE A 57 5.04 4.87 5.45
N SER A 58 4.19 4.33 4.55
CA SER A 58 2.74 4.46 4.65
C SER A 58 2.20 3.76 5.90
N GLY A 59 2.69 2.56 6.21
CA GLY A 59 2.37 1.83 7.43
C GLY A 59 2.72 2.63 8.69
N PHE A 60 3.92 3.21 8.75
CA PHE A 60 4.34 4.08 9.86
C PHE A 60 3.40 5.28 10.03
N LEU A 61 3.10 6.02 8.95
CA LEU A 61 2.28 7.21 9.01
C LEU A 61 0.86 6.91 9.50
N ILE A 62 0.26 5.84 8.96
CA ILE A 62 -1.12 5.47 9.26
C ILE A 62 -1.27 4.90 10.66
N THR A 63 -0.34 4.05 11.08
CA THR A 63 -0.20 3.62 12.47
C THR A 63 -0.18 4.82 13.40
N SER A 64 0.67 5.79 13.09
CA SER A 64 0.89 6.95 13.94
C SER A 64 -0.36 7.82 14.09
N ILE A 65 -1.09 8.03 12.99
CA ILE A 65 -2.35 8.78 12.98
C ILE A 65 -3.41 8.05 13.82
N ILE A 66 -3.62 6.75 13.55
CA ILE A 66 -4.63 5.94 14.24
C ILE A 66 -4.32 5.89 15.73
N TYR A 67 -3.07 5.57 16.10
CA TYR A 67 -2.65 5.47 17.49
C TYR A 67 -2.86 6.78 18.25
N ARG A 68 -2.52 7.92 17.64
CA ARG A 68 -2.74 9.24 18.24
C ARG A 68 -4.23 9.52 18.45
N GLU A 69 -5.04 9.36 17.41
CA GLU A 69 -6.50 9.56 17.50
C GLU A 69 -7.13 8.63 18.56
N MET A 70 -6.62 7.40 18.71
CA MET A 70 -7.07 6.46 19.74
C MET A 70 -6.63 6.87 21.14
N ALA A 71 -5.39 7.34 21.31
CA ALA A 71 -4.88 7.83 22.58
C ALA A 71 -5.60 9.10 23.06
N GLU A 72 -6.08 9.91 22.12
CA GLU A 72 -6.90 11.11 22.36
C GLU A 72 -8.40 10.80 22.49
N GLY A 73 -8.82 9.56 22.22
CA GLY A 73 -10.23 9.16 22.27
C GLY A 73 -11.08 9.70 21.12
N THR A 74 -10.46 10.20 20.05
CA THR A 74 -11.11 10.87 18.91
C THR A 74 -11.19 9.98 17.65
N PHE A 75 -10.62 8.78 17.69
CA PHE A 75 -10.60 7.89 16.52
C PHE A 75 -12.00 7.47 16.07
N SER A 76 -12.28 7.67 14.79
CA SER A 76 -13.48 7.19 14.11
C SER A 76 -13.09 6.54 12.80
N PHE A 77 -13.47 5.28 12.63
CA PHE A 77 -13.20 4.52 11.41
C PHE A 77 -13.86 5.18 10.19
N ALA A 78 -15.07 5.71 10.35
CA ALA A 78 -15.77 6.44 9.30
C ALA A 78 -15.04 7.73 8.90
N ASN A 79 -14.55 8.52 9.87
CA ASN A 79 -13.79 9.74 9.59
C ASN A 79 -12.45 9.42 8.92
N PHE A 80 -11.77 8.37 9.38
CA PHE A 80 -10.54 7.87 8.76
C PHE A 80 -10.74 7.54 7.28
N TYR A 81 -11.79 6.78 6.96
CA TYR A 81 -12.12 6.41 5.58
C TYR A 81 -12.58 7.60 4.74
N ASN A 82 -13.39 8.50 5.30
CA ASN A 82 -13.89 9.67 4.58
C ASN A 82 -12.73 10.57 4.08
N ARG A 83 -11.70 10.78 4.92
CA ARG A 83 -10.50 11.54 4.54
C ARG A 83 -9.75 10.89 3.37
N ARG A 84 -9.71 9.55 3.34
CA ARG A 84 -9.02 8.78 2.29
C ARG A 84 -9.80 8.78 1.00
N ILE A 85 -11.10 8.52 1.07
CA ILE A 85 -12.01 8.53 -0.07
C ILE A 85 -11.91 9.86 -0.82
N LYS A 86 -11.99 10.99 -0.10
CA LYS A 86 -11.86 12.34 -0.67
C LYS A 86 -10.50 12.63 -1.31
N ARG A 87 -9.45 11.89 -0.94
CA ARG A 87 -8.09 12.07 -1.44
C ARG A 87 -7.74 11.12 -2.59
N ILE A 88 -8.19 9.86 -2.52
CA ILE A 88 -7.73 8.77 -3.38
C ILE A 88 -8.72 8.53 -4.53
N LEU A 89 -10.02 8.43 -4.24
CA LEU A 89 -11.01 8.08 -5.27
C LEU A 89 -11.07 9.06 -6.45
N PRO A 90 -10.99 10.39 -6.27
CA PRO A 90 -11.04 11.32 -7.40
C PRO A 90 -9.91 11.06 -8.40
N VAL A 91 -8.67 10.91 -7.90
CA VAL A 91 -7.49 10.65 -8.75
C VAL A 91 -7.58 9.26 -9.37
N PHE A 92 -8.00 8.25 -8.59
CA PHE A 92 -8.20 6.89 -9.07
C PHE A 92 -9.18 6.83 -10.26
N PHE A 93 -10.37 7.44 -10.14
CA PHE A 93 -11.36 7.42 -11.22
C PHE A 93 -10.90 8.21 -12.43
N VAL A 94 -10.17 9.32 -12.26
CA VAL A 94 -9.57 10.04 -13.38
C VAL A 94 -8.60 9.13 -14.14
N VAL A 95 -7.67 8.47 -13.45
CA VAL A 95 -6.70 7.56 -14.07
C VAL A 95 -7.41 6.39 -14.75
N LEU A 96 -8.42 5.80 -14.10
CA LEU A 96 -9.19 4.68 -14.64
C LEU A 96 -9.94 5.08 -15.93
N ILE A 97 -10.67 6.19 -15.91
CA ILE A 97 -11.44 6.67 -17.07
C ILE A 97 -10.51 7.04 -18.22
N VAL A 98 -9.43 7.80 -17.95
CA VAL A 98 -8.45 8.16 -18.98
C VAL A 98 -7.79 6.90 -19.56
N GLY A 99 -7.40 5.94 -18.72
CA GLY A 99 -6.85 4.67 -19.18
C GLY A 99 -7.83 3.88 -20.05
N LEU A 100 -9.12 3.84 -19.70
CA LEU A 100 -10.15 3.17 -20.50
C LEU A 100 -10.35 3.87 -21.86
N LEU A 101 -10.29 5.21 -21.91
CA LEU A 101 -10.36 5.97 -23.17
C LEU A 101 -9.15 5.69 -24.06
N VAL A 102 -7.95 5.59 -23.47
CA VAL A 102 -6.72 5.24 -24.20
C VAL A 102 -6.79 3.82 -24.76
N VAL A 103 -7.26 2.86 -23.96
CA VAL A 103 -7.50 1.48 -24.42
C VAL A 103 -8.48 1.46 -25.58
N TRP A 104 -9.61 2.17 -25.44
CA TRP A 104 -10.63 2.24 -26.48
C TRP A 104 -10.08 2.79 -27.81
N TRP A 105 -9.08 3.68 -27.75
CA TRP A 105 -8.45 4.27 -28.93
C TRP A 105 -7.32 3.41 -29.54
N LEU A 106 -6.54 2.70 -28.71
CA LEU A 106 -5.28 2.06 -29.15
C LEU A 106 -5.33 0.52 -29.23
N PHE A 107 -6.20 -0.14 -28.48
CA PHE A 107 -6.16 -1.61 -28.32
C PHE A 107 -7.09 -2.32 -29.31
N LEU A 108 -6.84 -3.61 -29.53
CA LEU A 108 -7.68 -4.45 -30.38
C LEU A 108 -8.92 -4.93 -29.59
N ILE A 109 -9.99 -5.25 -30.32
CA ILE A 109 -11.25 -5.76 -29.75
C ILE A 109 -11.02 -7.05 -28.95
N SER A 110 -10.04 -7.87 -29.35
CA SER A 110 -9.64 -9.08 -28.61
C SER A 110 -9.17 -8.81 -27.18
N ASP A 111 -8.66 -7.60 -26.92
CA ASP A 111 -8.01 -7.26 -25.65
C ASP A 111 -9.02 -6.70 -24.64
N TYR A 112 -10.22 -6.33 -25.08
CA TYR A 112 -11.21 -5.68 -24.21
C TYR A 112 -11.67 -6.58 -23.07
N HIS A 113 -11.69 -7.90 -23.26
CA HIS A 113 -12.07 -8.82 -22.21
C HIS A 113 -11.01 -8.87 -21.09
N SER A 114 -9.71 -8.89 -21.43
CA SER A 114 -8.63 -8.88 -20.43
C SER A 114 -8.55 -7.53 -19.72
N VAL A 115 -8.64 -6.43 -20.47
CA VAL A 115 -8.63 -5.07 -19.91
C VAL A 115 -9.86 -4.83 -19.03
N GLY A 116 -11.05 -5.28 -19.43
CA GLY A 116 -12.28 -5.15 -18.65
C GLY A 116 -12.18 -5.86 -17.29
N ASN A 117 -11.64 -7.09 -17.27
CA ASN A 117 -11.38 -7.82 -16.03
C ASN A 117 -10.34 -7.12 -15.16
N SER A 118 -9.28 -6.57 -15.78
CA SER A 118 -8.26 -5.79 -15.09
C SER A 118 -8.86 -4.53 -14.45
N ALA A 119 -9.68 -3.77 -15.18
CA ALA A 119 -10.37 -2.58 -14.69
C ALA A 119 -11.37 -2.90 -13.57
N LEU A 120 -12.13 -3.99 -13.72
CA LEU A 120 -13.04 -4.46 -12.68
C LEU A 120 -12.29 -4.81 -11.40
N SER A 121 -11.16 -5.54 -11.52
CA SER A 121 -10.32 -5.86 -10.37
C SER A 121 -9.78 -4.60 -9.69
N ALA A 122 -9.46 -3.54 -10.46
CA ALA A 122 -9.00 -2.27 -9.94
C ALA A 122 -10.09 -1.54 -9.15
N VAL A 123 -11.32 -1.46 -9.68
CA VAL A 123 -12.47 -0.84 -8.99
C VAL A 123 -12.79 -1.54 -7.67
N LEU A 124 -12.65 -2.86 -7.65
CA LEU A 124 -12.89 -3.66 -6.45
C LEU A 124 -11.70 -3.64 -5.47
N PHE A 125 -10.59 -2.99 -5.80
CA PHE A 125 -9.32 -3.07 -5.07
C PHE A 125 -8.87 -4.51 -4.84
N LEU A 126 -8.97 -5.35 -5.89
CA LEU A 126 -8.58 -6.76 -5.94
C LEU A 126 -7.52 -7.05 -7.01
N SER A 127 -6.89 -6.02 -7.60
CA SER A 127 -5.92 -6.20 -8.69
C SER A 127 -4.75 -7.10 -8.29
N ASN A 128 -4.24 -7.00 -7.05
CA ASN A 128 -3.18 -7.88 -6.56
C ASN A 128 -3.57 -9.37 -6.61
N ILE A 129 -4.81 -9.70 -6.25
CA ILE A 129 -5.32 -11.07 -6.27
C ILE A 129 -5.56 -11.51 -7.72
N TYR A 130 -6.14 -10.65 -8.54
CA TYR A 130 -6.39 -10.92 -9.95
C TYR A 130 -5.09 -11.26 -10.68
N PHE A 131 -4.07 -10.40 -10.61
CA PHE A 131 -2.81 -10.61 -11.31
C PHE A 131 -1.97 -11.78 -10.76
N SER A 132 -2.14 -12.14 -9.48
CA SER A 132 -1.51 -13.32 -8.89
C SER A 132 -2.06 -14.65 -9.42
N ARG A 133 -3.30 -14.65 -9.93
CA ARG A 133 -4.01 -15.86 -10.40
C ARG A 133 -3.88 -16.08 -11.90
N ILE A 134 -3.50 -15.05 -12.65
CA ILE A 134 -3.20 -15.17 -14.07
C ILE A 134 -1.81 -15.81 -14.22
N GLU A 135 -1.67 -16.77 -15.14
CA GLU A 135 -0.40 -17.44 -15.46
C GLU A 135 0.76 -16.44 -15.63
N GLY A 136 1.97 -16.84 -15.20
CA GLY A 136 3.17 -15.98 -15.20
C GLY A 136 3.44 -15.17 -13.92
N GLY A 137 2.41 -14.87 -13.11
CA GLY A 137 2.56 -13.96 -11.94
C GLY A 137 2.66 -12.48 -12.33
N TYR A 138 2.70 -11.54 -11.38
CA TYR A 138 2.62 -10.09 -11.65
C TYR A 138 3.81 -9.52 -12.45
N PHE A 139 5.01 -10.06 -12.27
CA PHE A 139 6.27 -9.58 -12.87
C PHE A 139 6.61 -10.25 -14.20
N ASP A 140 5.62 -10.85 -14.87
CA ASP A 140 5.84 -11.43 -16.19
C ASP A 140 5.78 -10.34 -17.27
N ILE A 141 6.71 -10.40 -18.22
CA ILE A 141 7.01 -9.35 -19.21
C ILE A 141 5.78 -9.05 -20.09
N GLY A 142 4.87 -10.01 -20.29
CA GLY A 142 3.62 -9.82 -21.04
C GLY A 142 2.52 -9.03 -20.33
N LYS A 143 2.64 -8.74 -19.02
CA LYS A 143 1.62 -7.98 -18.26
C LYS A 143 1.84 -6.47 -18.26
N GLU A 144 3.00 -6.00 -18.74
CA GLU A 144 3.24 -4.57 -19.02
C GLU A 144 2.25 -4.01 -20.06
N GLU A 145 1.59 -4.90 -20.83
CA GLU A 145 0.57 -4.55 -21.80
C GLU A 145 -0.80 -4.24 -21.17
N LEU A 146 -1.04 -4.57 -19.89
CA LEU A 146 -2.32 -4.29 -19.22
C LEU A 146 -2.26 -2.93 -18.50
N PRO A 147 -2.99 -1.90 -18.96
CA PRO A 147 -2.81 -0.52 -18.47
C PRO A 147 -3.12 -0.31 -16.99
N PHE A 148 -3.89 -1.21 -16.38
CA PHE A 148 -4.28 -1.13 -14.97
C PHE A 148 -3.43 -2.03 -14.06
N ALA A 149 -2.36 -2.64 -14.57
CA ALA A 149 -1.46 -3.49 -13.80
C ALA A 149 -0.96 -2.79 -12.53
N HIS A 150 -0.49 -1.55 -12.65
CA HIS A 150 0.09 -0.76 -11.56
C HIS A 150 -0.86 -0.46 -10.38
N ILE A 151 -2.18 -0.67 -10.53
CA ILE A 151 -3.17 -0.44 -9.47
C ILE A 151 -3.12 -1.53 -8.37
N TRP A 152 -2.42 -2.63 -8.60
CA TRP A 152 -2.25 -3.69 -7.60
C TRP A 152 -1.69 -3.19 -6.25
N SER A 153 -0.74 -2.24 -6.27
CA SER A 153 -0.12 -1.72 -5.05
C SER A 153 -1.11 -0.87 -4.25
N LEU A 154 -1.92 -0.07 -4.96
CA LEU A 154 -3.04 0.67 -4.38
C LEU A 154 -4.11 -0.27 -3.80
N SER A 155 -4.37 -1.41 -4.45
CA SER A 155 -5.29 -2.43 -3.94
C SER A 155 -4.82 -3.00 -2.60
N ILE A 156 -3.53 -3.33 -2.48
CA ILE A 156 -2.94 -3.78 -1.21
C ILE A 156 -3.02 -2.68 -0.16
N GLU A 157 -2.73 -1.44 -0.54
CA GLU A 157 -2.79 -0.28 0.34
C GLU A 157 -4.21 -0.09 0.92
N GLU A 158 -5.27 -0.16 0.11
CA GLU A 158 -6.65 -0.07 0.58
C GLU A 158 -7.09 -1.27 1.44
N GLN A 159 -6.68 -2.49 1.09
CA GLN A 159 -6.90 -3.68 1.92
C GLN A 159 -6.24 -3.53 3.30
N PHE A 160 -5.00 -3.05 3.33
CA PHE A 160 -4.27 -2.77 4.57
C PHE A 160 -5.00 -1.70 5.39
N TYR A 161 -5.48 -0.63 4.77
CA TYR A 161 -6.23 0.42 5.46
C TYR A 161 -7.58 -0.02 6.02
N PHE A 162 -8.14 -1.12 5.52
CA PHE A 162 -9.36 -1.68 6.08
C PHE A 162 -9.05 -2.55 7.30
N ILE A 163 -8.10 -3.46 7.14
CA ILE A 163 -7.79 -4.49 8.13
C ILE A 163 -7.00 -3.92 9.31
N PHE A 164 -6.02 -3.07 9.05
CA PHE A 164 -5.06 -2.63 10.05
C PHE A 164 -5.67 -1.77 11.18
N PRO A 165 -6.57 -0.80 10.93
CA PRO A 165 -7.22 -0.07 12.02
C PRO A 165 -8.07 -0.99 12.91
N LEU A 166 -8.71 -2.02 12.36
CA LEU A 166 -9.48 -2.99 13.14
C LEU A 166 -8.57 -3.80 14.07
N ILE A 167 -7.40 -4.22 13.58
CA ILE A 167 -6.38 -4.89 14.39
C ILE A 167 -5.89 -3.96 15.52
N LEU A 168 -5.57 -2.71 15.21
CA LEU A 168 -5.12 -1.73 16.23
C LEU A 168 -6.19 -1.46 17.28
N LEU A 169 -7.45 -1.28 16.87
CA LEU A 169 -8.59 -1.14 17.78
C LEU A 169 -8.70 -2.32 18.74
N PHE A 170 -8.61 -3.55 18.23
CA PHE A 170 -8.65 -4.76 19.04
C PHE A 170 -7.49 -4.82 20.05
N ILE A 171 -6.27 -4.52 19.59
CA ILE A 171 -5.06 -4.51 20.42
C ILE A 171 -5.15 -3.49 21.56
N PHE A 172 -5.64 -2.28 21.25
CA PHE A 172 -5.75 -1.18 22.21
C PHE A 172 -6.84 -1.45 23.26
N LYS A 173 -8.03 -1.90 22.83
CA LYS A 173 -9.14 -2.23 23.73
C LYS A 173 -8.78 -3.31 24.76
N ASN A 174 -7.96 -4.28 24.34
CA ASN A 174 -7.57 -5.41 25.19
C ASN A 174 -6.27 -5.17 26.00
N ASN A 175 -5.75 -3.93 26.05
CA ASN A 175 -4.51 -3.56 26.75
C ASN A 175 -3.29 -4.43 26.38
N LEU A 176 -3.29 -5.08 25.21
CA LEU A 176 -2.25 -6.04 24.82
C LEU A 176 -0.88 -5.37 24.63
N LEU A 177 -0.86 -4.08 24.29
CA LEU A 177 0.35 -3.26 24.20
C LEU A 177 1.10 -3.16 25.53
N LYS A 178 0.36 -3.04 26.65
CA LYS A 178 0.93 -3.02 28.01
C LYS A 178 1.40 -4.41 28.44
N LYS A 179 0.64 -5.45 28.07
CA LYS A 179 0.91 -6.85 28.44
C LYS A 179 2.19 -7.41 27.83
N TYR A 180 2.50 -7.07 26.58
CA TYR A 180 3.60 -7.71 25.85
C TYR A 180 4.78 -6.78 25.52
N LYS A 181 4.82 -5.54 26.03
CA LYS A 181 5.82 -4.52 25.62
C LYS A 181 6.00 -4.47 24.09
N ILE A 182 4.91 -4.67 23.35
CA ILE A 182 4.87 -4.70 21.87
C ILE A 182 5.00 -3.26 21.32
N GLY A 183 6.00 -2.53 21.77
CA GLY A 183 6.34 -1.22 21.21
C GLY A 183 6.98 -1.33 19.82
N THR A 184 7.33 -2.54 19.38
CA THR A 184 8.12 -2.81 18.18
C THR A 184 7.41 -3.61 17.10
N LEU A 185 6.17 -4.07 17.32
CA LEU A 185 5.39 -4.75 16.27
C LEU A 185 4.69 -3.73 15.36
N PHE A 186 5.46 -2.77 14.84
CA PHE A 186 5.00 -1.74 13.92
C PHE A 186 5.83 -1.74 12.63
N VAL A 187 6.18 -2.93 12.16
CA VAL A 187 6.57 -3.18 10.77
C VAL A 187 5.42 -3.97 10.13
N GLY A 188 4.24 -3.35 10.11
CA GLY A 188 3.06 -3.88 9.45
C GLY A 188 3.10 -3.55 7.96
N GLY A 189 4.05 -4.15 7.24
CA GLY A 189 4.13 -4.10 5.78
C GLY A 189 4.39 -5.49 5.20
N ASP A 190 5.28 -6.26 5.84
CA ASP A 190 5.85 -7.48 5.25
C ASP A 190 5.20 -8.79 5.69
N PHE A 191 4.09 -8.75 6.45
CA PHE A 191 3.46 -9.99 6.95
C PHE A 191 2.33 -10.54 6.06
N VAL A 192 1.88 -9.80 5.04
CA VAL A 192 0.86 -10.30 4.08
C VAL A 192 1.51 -11.12 2.97
N THR A 193 2.77 -10.85 2.65
CA THR A 193 3.52 -11.51 1.58
C THR A 193 3.80 -13.01 1.84
N PRO A 194 4.12 -13.50 3.07
CA PRO A 194 4.44 -14.92 3.27
C PRO A 194 3.23 -15.87 3.17
N PHE A 195 2.01 -15.40 3.44
CA PHE A 195 0.81 -16.26 3.46
C PHE A 195 0.25 -16.54 2.07
N ILE A 196 0.43 -15.61 1.13
CA ILE A 196 0.10 -15.83 -0.29
C ILE A 196 1.23 -16.62 -0.99
N CYS A 197 2.47 -16.49 -0.49
CA CYS A 197 3.68 -17.06 -1.09
C CYS A 197 3.82 -18.59 -0.95
N LYS A 198 3.02 -19.27 -0.12
CA LYS A 198 3.16 -20.73 0.07
C LYS A 198 2.53 -21.58 -1.05
N SER A 199 1.81 -20.97 -2.01
CA SER A 199 1.01 -21.71 -3.00
C SER A 199 1.51 -21.66 -4.45
N SER A 200 2.52 -20.88 -4.82
CA SER A 200 2.99 -20.82 -6.22
C SER A 200 4.48 -21.19 -6.36
N LYS A 201 4.77 -22.02 -7.37
CA LYS A 201 6.12 -22.54 -7.67
C LYS A 201 7.04 -21.50 -8.34
N ASN A 202 6.53 -20.32 -8.69
CA ASN A 202 7.29 -19.30 -9.42
C ASN A 202 7.76 -18.19 -8.48
N ARG A 203 9.08 -18.20 -8.26
CA ARG A 203 9.88 -17.38 -7.33
C ARG A 203 10.03 -15.90 -7.72
N SER A 204 9.09 -15.32 -8.46
CA SER A 204 9.25 -14.00 -9.09
C SER A 204 8.36 -12.91 -8.52
N PHE A 205 7.83 -13.04 -7.30
CA PHE A 205 7.06 -11.94 -6.71
C PHE A 205 7.96 -10.82 -6.13
N PHE A 206 9.26 -11.05 -5.95
CA PHE A 206 10.24 -10.06 -5.44
C PHE A 206 11.70 -10.32 -5.87
N ARG A 207 11.93 -11.09 -6.94
CA ARG A 207 13.27 -11.34 -7.49
C ARG A 207 13.24 -11.29 -9.00
#